data_AF-A0AAD4EFA0-F1
#
_entry.id   AF-A0AAD4EFA0-F1
#
_cell.length_a   1.000
_cell.length_b   1.000
_cell.length_c   1.000
_cell.angle_alpha   90.00
_cell.angle_beta   90.00
_cell.angle_gamma   90.00
#
_symmetry.space_group_name_H-M   'P 1'
#
loop_
_entity.id
_entity.type
_entity.pdbx_description
1 polymer ?
#
loop_
_entity_poly.entity_id
_entity_poly.type
_entity_poly.pdbx_seq_one_letter_code
_entity_poly.pdbx_strand_id
1 'polypeptide(L)'
;VGEADLVDALYGDHKRRRMIRLGRWTHAHEVPQHEDVIANFRHIPYSVNIDEALAPHSQLLTNILEQPDPVKMRNAVPVLGYLADLSEKTGRKQTTVPYCGDLSLTDCAQIANWVYHRIPGASKQIVNWLNCATYAHACTIVIAKRKKNRLQEMAEHILTEPNAILQAAWLDLQLSYDPSAMDVDVDLECLGILEQRMFELSLAAGAAGNEQWGKDAGTHQDRWNPYEGLPEHWNHGD
;
A
#
# COMPACT_ATOMS: atom_id res chain seq x y z
N VAL A 1 -20.73 32.65 1.79
CA VAL A 1 -19.98 33.09 0.61
C VAL A 1 -20.92 32.93 -0.56
N GLY A 2 -21.40 34.04 -1.16
CA GLY A 2 -22.34 33.95 -2.27
C GLY A 2 -21.63 33.49 -3.55
N GLU A 3 -22.34 32.94 -4.54
CA GLU A 3 -21.78 32.62 -5.87
C GLU A 3 -21.05 33.81 -6.53
N ALA A 4 -21.37 35.04 -6.13
CA ALA A 4 -20.70 36.26 -6.58
C ALA A 4 -19.32 36.51 -5.93
N ASP A 5 -18.96 35.79 -4.87
CA ASP A 5 -17.70 35.97 -4.13
C ASP A 5 -16.60 34.98 -4.56
N LEU A 6 -16.91 34.02 -5.44
CA LEU A 6 -15.96 33.08 -6.03
C LEU A 6 -15.82 33.37 -7.54
N VAL A 7 -15.43 34.59 -7.85
CA VAL A 7 -15.12 35.00 -9.20
C VAL A 7 -13.60 35.09 -9.29
N ASP A 8 -12.97 34.07 -9.91
CA ASP A 8 -11.56 34.12 -10.29
C ASP A 8 -11.25 35.51 -10.90
N ALA A 9 -10.09 36.09 -10.57
CA ALA A 9 -9.68 37.44 -10.99
C ALA A 9 -9.71 37.64 -12.52
N LEU A 10 -9.74 36.54 -13.29
CA LEU A 10 -9.82 36.52 -14.75
C LEU A 10 -11.16 36.02 -15.30
N TYR A 11 -12.21 35.92 -14.49
CA TYR A 11 -13.55 35.50 -14.95
C TYR A 11 -14.09 36.46 -16.03
N GLY A 12 -14.51 35.89 -17.16
CA GLY A 12 -14.92 36.67 -18.35
C GLY A 12 -13.77 37.24 -19.19
N ASP A 13 -12.51 37.19 -18.72
CA ASP A 13 -11.33 37.63 -19.48
C ASP A 13 -10.64 36.45 -20.18
N HIS A 14 -11.24 36.01 -21.30
CA HIS A 14 -10.72 34.92 -22.11
C HIS A 14 -9.29 35.14 -22.59
N LYS A 15 -8.88 36.39 -22.86
CA LYS A 15 -7.54 36.69 -23.37
C LYS A 15 -6.50 36.45 -22.29
N ARG A 16 -6.71 36.99 -21.08
CA ARG A 16 -5.75 36.79 -19.98
C ARG A 16 -5.71 35.35 -19.48
N ARG A 17 -6.84 34.63 -19.51
CA ARG A 17 -6.87 33.20 -19.18
C ARG A 17 -5.97 32.36 -20.09
N ARG A 18 -5.95 32.66 -21.38
CA ARG A 18 -5.05 31.99 -22.34
C ARG A 18 -3.57 32.30 -22.10
N MET A 19 -3.26 33.37 -21.37
CA MET A 19 -1.87 33.75 -21.04
C MET A 19 -1.36 33.10 -19.74
N ILE A 20 -2.14 32.21 -19.10
CA ILE A 20 -1.72 31.55 -17.87
C ILE A 20 -0.54 30.63 -18.15
N ARG A 21 0.54 30.82 -17.38
CA ARG A 21 1.68 29.90 -17.32
C ARG A 21 1.61 29.12 -16.02
N LEU A 22 1.54 27.80 -16.16
CA LEU A 22 1.62 26.87 -15.04
C LEU A 22 3.00 26.93 -14.35
N GLY A 23 2.98 26.84 -13.01
CA GLY A 23 4.16 26.47 -12.22
C GLY A 23 4.45 24.97 -12.38
N ARG A 24 5.61 24.49 -11.95
CA ARG A 24 5.94 23.05 -11.98
C ARG A 24 5.48 22.36 -10.70
N TRP A 25 4.78 21.24 -10.82
CA TRP A 25 4.47 20.34 -9.70
C TRP A 25 4.66 18.87 -10.10
N THR A 26 4.59 17.97 -9.13
CA THR A 26 4.57 16.52 -9.33
C THR A 26 3.14 16.10 -9.62
N HIS A 27 2.90 15.44 -10.75
CA HIS A 27 1.56 15.00 -11.11
C HIS A 27 1.00 14.01 -10.08
N ALA A 28 -0.33 13.97 -9.95
CA ALA A 28 -1.00 13.08 -9.00
C ALA A 28 -0.67 11.60 -9.27
N HIS A 29 -0.54 11.19 -10.54
CA HIS A 29 -0.16 9.81 -10.92
C HIS A 29 1.31 9.48 -10.66
N GLU A 30 2.15 10.48 -10.39
CA GLU A 30 3.56 10.29 -10.04
C GLU A 30 3.75 10.17 -8.52
N VAL A 31 2.72 10.50 -7.72
CA VAL A 31 2.75 10.33 -6.26
C VAL A 31 2.56 8.83 -5.95
N PRO A 32 3.54 8.17 -5.31
CA PRO A 32 3.43 6.76 -4.98
C PRO A 32 2.23 6.50 -4.08
N GLN A 33 1.34 5.62 -4.49
CA GLN A 33 0.21 5.20 -3.69
C GLN A 33 0.62 4.13 -2.67
N HIS A 34 -0.25 3.91 -1.68
CA HIS A 34 -0.03 2.91 -0.65
C HIS A 34 0.23 1.50 -1.22
N GLU A 35 -0.45 1.17 -2.32
CA GLU A 35 -0.30 -0.09 -3.04
C GLU A 35 1.06 -0.19 -3.76
N ASP A 36 1.59 0.93 -4.26
CA ASP A 36 2.89 0.99 -4.95
C ASP A 36 4.05 0.68 -4.01
N VAL A 37 3.96 1.09 -2.75
CA VAL A 37 5.00 0.81 -1.74
C VAL A 37 5.12 -0.70 -1.49
N ILE A 38 3.98 -1.39 -1.37
CA ILE A 38 3.96 -2.84 -1.19
C ILE A 38 4.34 -3.54 -2.49
N ALA A 39 3.86 -3.09 -3.66
CA ALA A 39 4.21 -3.68 -4.94
C ALA A 39 5.72 -3.57 -5.25
N ASN A 40 6.35 -2.48 -4.83
CA ASN A 40 7.78 -2.21 -5.02
C ASN A 40 8.66 -2.66 -3.85
N PHE A 41 8.19 -3.58 -2.99
CA PHE A 41 8.91 -4.06 -1.81
C PHE A 41 10.37 -4.50 -2.09
N ARG A 42 10.68 -4.96 -3.31
CA ARG A 42 12.04 -5.39 -3.70
C ARG A 42 13.07 -4.27 -3.62
N HIS A 43 12.64 -3.02 -3.76
CA HIS A 43 13.49 -1.84 -3.72
C HIS A 43 13.54 -1.17 -2.34
N ILE A 44 12.89 -1.76 -1.34
CA ILE A 44 12.82 -1.25 0.03
C ILE A 44 13.57 -2.23 0.95
N PRO A 45 14.87 -2.02 1.19
CA PRO A 45 15.68 -2.94 1.99
C PRO A 45 15.13 -3.05 3.40
N TYR A 46 15.12 -4.27 3.94
CA TYR A 46 14.73 -4.49 5.32
C TYR A 46 15.71 -3.83 6.31
N SER A 47 15.17 -3.34 7.42
CA SER A 47 15.98 -2.75 8.50
C SER A 47 16.65 -3.81 9.38
N VAL A 48 17.69 -3.41 10.12
CA VAL A 48 18.36 -4.26 11.13
C VAL A 48 17.34 -4.79 12.16
N ASN A 49 16.42 -3.94 12.60
CA ASN A 49 15.39 -4.33 13.57
C ASN A 49 14.50 -5.46 13.05
N ILE A 50 14.17 -5.46 11.76
CA ILE A 50 13.39 -6.52 11.10
C ILE A 50 14.22 -7.79 10.95
N ASP A 51 15.48 -7.69 10.50
CA ASP A 51 16.35 -8.86 10.39
C ASP A 51 16.56 -9.54 11.74
N GLU A 52 16.86 -8.78 12.79
CA GLU A 52 16.98 -9.32 14.14
C GLU A 52 15.67 -9.87 14.71
N ALA A 53 14.51 -9.44 14.20
CA ALA A 53 13.22 -10.00 14.61
C ALA A 53 12.96 -11.33 13.92
N LEU A 54 13.24 -11.41 12.62
CA LEU A 54 12.82 -12.53 11.76
C LEU A 54 13.88 -13.61 11.60
N ALA A 55 15.18 -13.28 11.67
CA ALA A 55 16.27 -14.23 11.46
C ALA A 55 16.18 -15.49 12.36
N PRO A 56 15.85 -15.38 13.67
CA PRO A 56 15.68 -16.56 14.53
C PRO A 56 14.54 -17.49 14.09
N HIS A 57 13.59 -16.98 13.30
CA HIS A 57 12.39 -17.70 12.85
C HIS A 57 12.45 -18.10 11.37
N SER A 58 13.59 -17.92 10.69
CA SER A 58 13.78 -18.24 9.28
C SER A 58 13.36 -19.67 8.92
N GLN A 59 13.74 -20.67 9.71
CA GLN A 59 13.36 -22.06 9.48
C GLN A 59 11.84 -22.28 9.64
N LEU A 60 11.22 -21.66 10.64
CA LEU A 60 9.76 -21.75 10.83
C LEU A 60 9.02 -21.13 9.63
N LEU A 61 9.44 -19.95 9.18
CA LEU A 61 8.87 -19.27 8.01
C LEU A 61 9.06 -20.07 6.72
N THR A 62 10.21 -20.76 6.58
CA THR A 62 10.46 -21.70 5.47
C THR A 62 9.48 -22.87 5.52
N ASN A 63 9.29 -23.48 6.70
CA ASN A 63 8.35 -24.59 6.87
C ASN A 63 6.90 -24.19 6.56
N ILE A 64 6.49 -22.97 6.94
CA ILE A 64 5.15 -22.43 6.62
C ILE A 64 4.98 -22.30 5.10
N LEU A 65 6.02 -21.88 4.38
CA LEU A 65 5.97 -21.70 2.93
C LEU A 65 5.94 -23.04 2.18
N GLU A 66 6.78 -24.00 2.57
CA GLU A 66 6.93 -25.25 1.84
C GLU A 66 5.87 -26.29 2.20
N GLN A 67 5.54 -26.43 3.49
CA GLN A 67 4.66 -27.49 4.00
C GLN A 67 3.80 -26.98 5.17
N PRO A 68 2.86 -26.06 4.91
CA PRO A 68 1.97 -25.56 5.96
C PRO A 68 1.08 -26.71 6.48
N ASP A 69 1.19 -26.99 7.79
CA ASP A 69 0.34 -27.95 8.49
C ASP A 69 -0.45 -27.21 9.59
N PRO A 70 -1.70 -26.78 9.30
CA PRO A 70 -2.51 -26.02 10.25
C PRO A 70 -2.82 -26.78 11.54
N VAL A 71 -2.77 -28.12 11.53
CA VAL A 71 -3.07 -28.94 12.71
C VAL A 71 -1.87 -28.97 13.64
N LYS A 72 -0.68 -29.25 13.10
CA LYS A 72 0.55 -29.35 13.91
C LYS A 72 1.11 -27.98 14.29
N MET A 73 0.95 -26.98 13.44
CA MET A 73 1.57 -25.67 13.61
C MET A 73 0.66 -24.65 14.33
N ARG A 74 -0.60 -24.99 14.65
CA ARG A 74 -1.60 -24.04 15.21
C ARG A 74 -1.08 -23.22 16.39
N ASN A 75 -0.36 -23.87 17.31
CA ASN A 75 0.11 -23.24 18.55
C ASN A 75 1.36 -22.38 18.34
N ALA A 76 2.17 -22.67 17.31
CA ALA A 76 3.36 -21.90 16.97
C ALA A 76 3.05 -20.78 15.96
N VAL A 77 2.02 -20.97 15.14
CA VAL A 77 1.66 -20.13 13.99
C VAL A 77 0.16 -19.81 14.07
N PRO A 78 -0.24 -18.80 14.86
CA PRO A 78 -1.64 -18.41 15.05
C PRO A 78 -2.41 -18.19 13.74
N VAL A 79 -1.71 -17.65 12.74
CA VAL A 79 -2.24 -17.36 11.40
C VAL A 79 -2.77 -18.62 10.69
N LEU A 80 -2.10 -19.77 10.84
CA LEU A 80 -2.55 -21.02 10.23
C LEU A 80 -3.82 -21.54 10.92
N GLY A 81 -3.94 -21.36 12.24
CA GLY A 81 -5.17 -21.66 12.98
C GLY A 81 -6.35 -20.82 12.48
N TYR A 82 -6.14 -19.52 12.32
CA TYR A 82 -7.13 -18.60 11.75
C TYR A 82 -7.58 -19.04 10.35
N LEU A 83 -6.65 -19.36 9.44
CA LEU A 83 -6.99 -19.78 8.08
C LEU A 83 -7.76 -21.11 8.05
N ALA A 84 -7.42 -22.04 8.93
CA ALA A 84 -8.15 -23.30 9.07
C ALA A 84 -9.59 -23.06 9.55
N ASP A 85 -9.76 -22.28 10.62
CA ASP A 85 -11.08 -21.94 11.18
C ASP A 85 -11.94 -21.18 10.14
N LEU A 86 -11.35 -20.27 9.37
CA LEU A 86 -12.05 -19.53 8.31
C LEU A 86 -12.42 -20.44 7.13
N SER A 87 -11.54 -21.38 6.77
CA SER A 87 -11.83 -22.34 5.69
C SER A 87 -12.99 -23.26 6.05
N GLU A 88 -13.04 -23.72 7.30
CA GLU A 88 -14.14 -24.54 7.82
C GLU A 88 -15.47 -23.76 7.80
N LYS A 89 -15.46 -22.52 8.31
CA LYS A 89 -16.66 -21.66 8.32
C LYS A 89 -17.20 -21.33 6.94
N THR A 90 -16.31 -21.10 5.96
CA THR A 90 -16.71 -20.70 4.61
C THR A 90 -16.92 -21.87 3.65
N GLY A 91 -16.53 -23.09 4.05
CA GLY A 91 -16.52 -24.27 3.18
C GLY A 91 -15.57 -24.16 1.98
N ARG A 92 -14.66 -23.17 1.98
CA ARG A 92 -13.70 -22.90 0.90
C ARG A 92 -12.31 -22.74 1.48
N LYS A 93 -11.30 -23.25 0.79
CA LYS A 93 -9.90 -23.10 1.23
C LYS A 93 -9.51 -21.62 1.21
N GLN A 94 -9.21 -21.07 2.38
CA GLN A 94 -8.71 -19.71 2.55
C GLN A 94 -7.18 -19.74 2.61
N THR A 95 -6.57 -18.80 1.90
CA THR A 95 -5.10 -18.71 1.77
C THR A 95 -4.58 -17.29 1.96
N THR A 96 -5.44 -16.31 1.75
CA THR A 96 -5.14 -14.89 1.91
C THR A 96 -5.43 -14.41 3.33
N VAL A 97 -4.59 -13.50 3.79
CA VAL A 97 -4.66 -12.88 5.12
C VAL A 97 -4.66 -11.37 4.94
N PRO A 98 -5.76 -10.66 5.28
CA PRO A 98 -5.85 -9.22 5.05
C PRO A 98 -5.17 -8.38 6.16
N TYR A 99 -4.77 -9.01 7.27
CA TYR A 99 -4.34 -8.29 8.46
C TYR A 99 -2.84 -7.99 8.48
N CYS A 100 -2.51 -6.71 8.43
CA CYS A 100 -1.19 -6.15 8.73
C CYS A 100 -1.18 -5.22 9.97
N GLY A 101 -2.34 -5.05 10.62
CA GLY A 101 -2.49 -4.24 11.84
C GLY A 101 -2.05 -2.79 11.67
N ASP A 102 -1.31 -2.28 12.65
CA ASP A 102 -0.76 -0.91 12.65
C ASP A 102 0.68 -0.84 12.10
N LEU A 103 1.14 -1.87 11.38
CA LEU A 103 2.43 -1.79 10.68
C LEU A 103 2.35 -0.73 9.58
N SER A 104 3.35 0.14 9.55
CA SER A 104 3.49 1.09 8.44
C SER A 104 3.67 0.35 7.11
N LEU A 105 3.28 0.99 6.00
CA LEU A 105 3.49 0.41 4.66
C LEU A 105 4.97 0.14 4.37
N THR A 106 5.86 0.98 4.91
CA THR A 106 7.30 0.75 4.83
C THR A 106 7.70 -0.51 5.59
N ASP A 107 7.17 -0.75 6.80
CA ASP A 107 7.44 -1.98 7.54
C ASP A 107 6.92 -3.20 6.79
N CYS A 108 5.69 -3.13 6.25
CA CYS A 108 5.10 -4.17 5.41
C CYS A 108 6.02 -4.51 4.22
N ALA A 109 6.46 -3.49 3.48
CA ALA A 109 7.38 -3.66 2.36
C ALA A 109 8.75 -4.23 2.78
N GLN A 110 9.30 -3.76 3.90
CA GLN A 110 10.56 -4.29 4.44
C GLN A 110 10.43 -5.75 4.88
N ILE A 111 9.32 -6.14 5.50
CA ILE A 111 9.06 -7.54 5.87
C ILE A 111 8.95 -8.40 4.61
N ALA A 112 8.24 -7.95 3.59
CA ALA A 112 8.14 -8.64 2.31
C ALA A 112 9.52 -8.78 1.63
N ASN A 113 10.34 -7.72 1.67
CA ASN A 113 11.72 -7.72 1.19
C ASN A 113 12.57 -8.76 1.91
N TRP A 114 12.47 -8.82 3.24
CA TRP A 114 13.17 -9.80 4.06
C TRP A 114 12.79 -11.22 3.68
N VAL A 115 11.48 -11.53 3.57
CA VAL A 115 11.00 -12.86 3.17
C VAL A 115 11.53 -13.23 1.79
N TYR A 116 11.48 -12.31 0.83
CA TYR A 116 11.95 -12.53 -0.54
C TYR A 116 13.43 -12.93 -0.61
N HIS A 117 14.29 -12.33 0.22
CA HIS A 117 15.73 -12.57 0.19
C HIS A 117 16.20 -13.69 1.13
N ARG A 118 15.50 -13.92 2.25
CA ARG A 118 16.01 -14.76 3.35
C ARG A 118 15.31 -16.11 3.44
N ILE A 119 14.12 -16.25 2.87
CA ILE A 119 13.40 -17.53 2.86
C ILE A 119 13.71 -18.29 1.55
N PRO A 120 14.25 -19.52 1.62
CA PRO A 120 14.52 -20.34 0.45
C PRO A 120 13.29 -20.49 -0.45
N GLY A 121 13.50 -20.36 -1.76
CA GLY A 121 12.43 -20.50 -2.76
C GLY A 121 11.47 -19.31 -2.86
N ALA A 122 11.38 -18.42 -1.86
CA ALA A 122 10.43 -17.31 -1.82
C ALA A 122 10.51 -16.40 -3.05
N SER A 123 11.71 -16.12 -3.54
CA SER A 123 11.91 -15.27 -4.73
C SER A 123 11.24 -15.78 -6.01
N LYS A 124 10.96 -17.09 -6.10
CA LYS A 124 10.32 -17.74 -7.26
C LYS A 124 8.81 -17.90 -7.12
N GLN A 125 8.26 -17.68 -5.92
CA GLN A 125 6.87 -18.00 -5.61
C GLN A 125 6.17 -16.90 -4.81
N ILE A 126 6.33 -15.65 -5.24
CA ILE A 126 5.80 -14.46 -4.56
C ILE A 126 4.31 -14.59 -4.23
N VAL A 127 3.51 -15.05 -5.19
CA VAL A 127 2.07 -15.25 -5.04
C VAL A 127 1.67 -16.27 -3.95
N ASN A 128 2.60 -17.14 -3.54
CA ASN A 128 2.32 -18.17 -2.53
C ASN A 128 2.59 -17.69 -1.09
N TRP A 129 3.31 -16.57 -0.91
CA TRP A 129 3.65 -16.06 0.42
C TRP A 129 3.21 -14.62 0.65
N LEU A 130 3.19 -13.77 -0.37
CA LEU A 130 2.77 -12.38 -0.25
C LEU A 130 1.28 -12.33 0.07
N ASN A 131 0.91 -11.66 1.16
CA ASN A 131 -0.45 -11.65 1.73
C ASN A 131 -1.00 -13.04 2.13
N CYS A 132 -0.13 -14.04 2.31
CA CYS A 132 -0.47 -15.37 2.78
C CYS A 132 0.12 -15.66 4.17
N ALA A 133 -0.02 -16.91 4.64
CA ALA A 133 0.39 -17.33 5.98
C ALA A 133 1.84 -16.98 6.34
N THR A 134 2.79 -17.19 5.43
CA THR A 134 4.22 -16.89 5.67
C THR A 134 4.44 -15.42 5.96
N TYR A 135 3.92 -14.52 5.10
CA TYR A 135 4.05 -13.08 5.28
C TYR A 135 3.33 -12.58 6.53
N ALA A 136 2.07 -12.97 6.71
CA ALA A 136 1.29 -12.56 7.88
C ALA A 136 1.91 -13.05 9.20
N HIS A 137 2.51 -14.23 9.22
CA HIS A 137 3.23 -14.70 10.41
C HIS A 137 4.54 -13.95 10.63
N ALA A 138 5.24 -13.53 9.58
CA ALA A 138 6.38 -12.63 9.72
C ALA A 138 5.97 -11.28 10.33
N CYS A 139 4.84 -10.69 9.89
CA CYS A 139 4.26 -9.51 10.52
C CYS A 139 3.95 -9.75 12.01
N THR A 140 3.40 -10.91 12.34
CA THR A 140 3.11 -11.31 13.73
C THR A 140 4.37 -11.34 14.59
N ILE A 141 5.47 -11.91 14.09
CA ILE A 141 6.75 -11.98 14.80
C ILE A 141 7.31 -10.56 15.05
N VAL A 142 7.24 -9.68 14.06
CA VAL A 142 7.72 -8.29 14.20
C VAL A 142 6.93 -7.54 15.27
N ILE A 143 5.60 -7.67 15.27
CA ILE A 143 4.75 -7.07 16.31
C ILE A 143 5.05 -7.66 17.69
N ALA A 144 5.18 -8.98 17.79
CA ALA A 144 5.52 -9.67 19.03
C ALA A 144 6.83 -9.15 19.64
N LYS A 145 7.86 -8.88 18.81
CA LYS A 145 9.12 -8.30 19.27
C LYS A 145 8.96 -6.83 19.67
N ARG A 146 8.30 -6.01 18.85
CA ARG A 146 8.17 -4.56 19.06
C ARG A 146 7.32 -4.21 20.28
N LYS A 147 6.20 -4.91 20.45
CA LYS A 147 5.22 -4.64 21.51
C LYS A 147 5.34 -5.62 22.68
N LYS A 148 6.49 -6.31 22.81
CA LYS A 148 6.69 -7.41 23.77
C LYS A 148 6.16 -7.09 25.18
N ASN A 149 6.55 -5.95 25.74
CA ASN A 149 6.16 -5.57 27.11
C ASN A 149 4.63 -5.42 27.25
N ARG A 150 3.99 -4.68 26.33
CA ARG A 150 2.53 -4.49 26.30
C ARG A 150 1.79 -5.81 26.12
N LEU A 151 2.27 -6.64 25.20
CA LEU A 151 1.65 -7.94 24.90
C LEU A 151 1.86 -8.95 26.02
N GLN A 152 2.95 -8.83 26.78
CA GLN A 152 3.21 -9.70 27.92
C GLN A 152 2.19 -9.48 29.04
N GLU A 153 1.84 -8.21 29.34
CA GLU A 153 0.75 -7.89 30.27
C GLU A 153 -0.60 -8.46 29.79
N MET A 154 -0.91 -8.34 28.49
CA MET A 154 -2.13 -8.93 27.91
C MET A 154 -2.13 -10.46 27.98
N ALA A 155 -0.98 -11.09 27.70
CA ALA A 155 -0.82 -12.53 27.69
C ALA A 155 -0.98 -13.14 29.10
N GLU A 156 -0.39 -12.51 30.12
CA GLU A 156 -0.46 -12.95 31.52
C GLU A 156 -1.91 -12.96 32.06
N HIS A 157 -2.79 -12.11 31.52
CA HIS A 157 -4.18 -12.03 31.93
C HIS A 157 -5.17 -12.90 31.12
N ILE A 158 -4.82 -13.32 29.90
CA ILE A 158 -5.79 -13.86 28.93
C ILE A 158 -5.38 -15.25 28.38
N LEU A 159 -4.09 -15.56 28.28
CA LEU A 159 -3.61 -16.67 27.46
C LEU A 159 -2.73 -17.63 28.28
N THR A 160 -3.24 -18.84 28.52
CA THR A 160 -2.54 -19.92 29.25
C THR A 160 -1.67 -20.82 28.34
N GLU A 161 -1.63 -20.53 27.05
CA GLU A 161 -1.02 -21.42 26.04
C GLU A 161 0.49 -21.18 25.84
N PRO A 162 1.26 -22.21 25.42
CA PRO A 162 2.60 -22.00 24.90
C PRO A 162 2.55 -21.02 23.71
N ASN A 163 3.46 -20.04 23.71
CA ASN A 163 3.51 -18.91 22.74
C ASN A 163 2.41 -17.85 22.88
N ALA A 164 1.89 -17.62 24.10
CA ALA A 164 0.92 -16.57 24.41
C ALA A 164 1.25 -15.18 23.82
N ILE A 165 2.54 -14.80 23.73
CA ILE A 165 2.95 -13.52 23.12
C ILE A 165 2.65 -13.47 21.62
N LEU A 166 2.86 -14.57 20.87
CA LEU A 166 2.56 -14.61 19.43
C LEU A 166 1.05 -14.60 19.18
N GLN A 167 0.27 -15.27 20.04
CA GLN A 167 -1.19 -15.21 19.99
C GLN A 167 -1.71 -13.80 20.28
N ALA A 168 -1.16 -13.12 21.30
CA ALA A 168 -1.48 -11.74 21.60
C ALA A 168 -1.09 -10.79 20.45
N ALA A 169 0.09 -10.98 19.85
CA ALA A 169 0.54 -10.21 18.69
C ALA A 169 -0.37 -10.40 17.48
N TRP A 170 -0.83 -11.62 17.24
CA TRP A 170 -1.77 -11.91 16.16
C TRP A 170 -3.12 -11.23 16.38
N LEU A 171 -3.66 -11.32 17.60
CA LEU A 171 -4.88 -10.62 17.97
C LEU A 171 -4.73 -9.10 17.83
N ASP A 172 -3.57 -8.55 18.23
CA ASP A 172 -3.25 -7.14 18.08
C ASP A 172 -3.28 -6.69 16.61
N LEU A 173 -2.72 -7.50 15.70
CA LEU A 173 -2.79 -7.25 14.26
C LEU A 173 -4.23 -7.26 13.73
N GLN A 174 -5.08 -8.16 14.22
CA GLN A 174 -6.48 -8.24 13.81
C GLN A 174 -7.31 -7.07 14.33
N LEU A 175 -7.10 -6.66 15.57
CA LEU A 175 -7.86 -5.58 16.22
C LEU A 175 -7.41 -4.19 15.78
N SER A 176 -6.12 -4.03 15.46
CA SER A 176 -5.57 -2.77 14.98
C SER A 176 -5.73 -2.59 13.47
N TYR A 177 -6.24 -3.62 12.77
CA TYR A 177 -6.55 -3.50 11.35
C TYR A 177 -7.79 -2.65 11.18
N ASP A 178 -7.59 -1.44 10.66
CA ASP A 178 -8.66 -0.55 10.25
C ASP A 178 -8.75 -0.57 8.72
N PRO A 179 -9.80 -1.20 8.14
CA PRO A 179 -10.04 -1.18 6.70
C PRO A 179 -10.20 0.23 6.14
N SER A 180 -10.59 1.21 6.98
CA SER A 180 -10.72 2.62 6.59
C SER A 180 -9.40 3.40 6.67
N ALA A 181 -8.37 2.86 7.34
CA ALA A 181 -7.04 3.45 7.37
C ALA A 181 -6.20 3.15 6.12
N MET A 182 -6.69 2.30 5.20
CA MET A 182 -6.30 2.38 3.79
C MET A 182 -6.98 3.61 3.18
N ASP A 183 -6.61 4.77 3.73
CA ASP A 183 -7.20 6.06 3.42
C ASP A 183 -6.96 6.31 1.93
N VAL A 184 -8.04 6.37 1.17
CA VAL A 184 -7.99 6.86 -0.19
C VAL A 184 -7.68 8.33 -0.05
N ASP A 185 -6.53 8.76 -0.56
CA ASP A 185 -6.20 10.18 -0.60
C ASP A 185 -7.14 10.87 -1.59
N VAL A 186 -8.30 11.30 -1.09
CA VAL A 186 -9.38 11.91 -1.87
C VAL A 186 -8.88 13.18 -2.55
N ASP A 187 -7.97 13.92 -1.91
CA ASP A 187 -7.39 15.13 -2.50
C ASP A 187 -6.49 14.75 -3.68
N LEU A 188 -5.66 13.72 -3.54
CA LEU A 188 -4.84 13.19 -4.63
C LEU A 188 -5.69 12.64 -5.79
N GLU A 189 -6.77 11.91 -5.49
CA GLU A 189 -7.72 11.43 -6.51
C GLU A 189 -8.40 12.60 -7.24
N CYS A 190 -8.87 13.61 -6.48
CA CYS A 190 -9.47 14.83 -7.05
C CYS A 190 -8.48 15.58 -7.94
N LEU A 191 -7.21 15.69 -7.50
CA LEU A 191 -6.14 16.27 -8.30
C LEU A 191 -5.89 15.46 -9.56
N GLY A 192 -5.84 14.13 -9.49
CA GLY A 192 -5.68 13.26 -10.66
C GLY A 192 -6.80 13.43 -11.68
N ILE A 193 -8.06 13.52 -11.24
CA ILE A 193 -9.21 13.78 -12.11
C ILE A 193 -9.13 15.17 -12.74
N LEU A 194 -8.71 16.18 -11.97
CA LEU A 194 -8.51 17.54 -12.49
C LEU A 194 -7.41 17.55 -13.54
N GLU A 195 -6.27 16.94 -13.26
CA GLU A 195 -5.14 16.84 -14.19
C GLU A 195 -5.51 16.08 -15.45
N GLN A 196 -6.25 14.97 -15.34
CA GLN A 196 -6.78 14.25 -16.50
C GLN A 196 -7.60 15.20 -17.37
N ARG A 197 -8.55 15.94 -16.80
CA ARG A 197 -9.37 16.89 -17.57
C ARG A 197 -8.56 18.05 -18.15
N MET A 198 -7.46 18.43 -17.52
CA MET A 198 -6.59 19.51 -18.00
C MET A 198 -5.66 19.05 -19.12
N PHE A 199 -5.25 17.79 -19.11
CA PHE A 199 -4.16 17.28 -19.95
C PHE A 199 -4.52 16.08 -20.84
N GLU A 200 -5.74 15.57 -20.76
CA GLU A 200 -6.23 14.51 -21.64
C GLU A 200 -6.21 14.94 -23.11
N LEU A 201 -6.04 13.95 -23.98
CA LEU A 201 -6.19 14.09 -25.41
C LEU A 201 -7.42 13.30 -25.82
N SER A 202 -8.52 14.02 -26.03
CA SER A 202 -9.82 13.44 -26.36
C SER A 202 -10.61 14.32 -27.32
N LEU A 203 -11.60 13.75 -28.01
CA LEU A 203 -12.59 14.54 -28.74
C LEU A 203 -13.39 15.47 -27.81
N ALA A 204 -13.61 15.04 -26.56
CA ALA A 204 -14.37 15.80 -25.56
C ALA A 204 -13.62 17.05 -25.09
N ALA A 205 -12.31 16.96 -24.90
CA ALA A 205 -11.44 18.10 -24.60
C ALA A 205 -11.36 19.08 -25.78
N GLY A 206 -11.39 18.54 -27.00
CA GLY A 206 -11.47 19.31 -28.24
C GLY A 206 -10.30 20.28 -28.44
N ALA A 207 -10.44 21.21 -29.38
CA ALA A 207 -9.36 22.14 -29.75
C ALA A 207 -8.96 23.13 -28.64
N ALA A 208 -9.77 23.27 -27.59
CA ALA A 208 -9.49 24.15 -26.46
C ALA A 208 -8.81 23.41 -25.28
N GLY A 209 -8.86 22.08 -25.24
CA GLY A 209 -8.22 21.26 -24.21
C GLY A 209 -6.94 20.57 -24.70
N ASN A 210 -6.91 20.09 -25.95
CA ASN A 210 -5.82 19.29 -26.48
C ASN A 210 -4.51 20.08 -26.58
N GLU A 211 -3.57 19.77 -25.67
CA GLU A 211 -2.25 20.40 -25.57
C GLU A 211 -2.29 21.94 -25.47
N GLN A 212 -3.38 22.53 -24.96
CA GLN A 212 -3.56 23.98 -25.04
C GLN A 212 -2.70 24.76 -24.04
N TRP A 213 -2.37 24.15 -22.90
CA TRP A 213 -1.58 24.79 -21.86
C TRP A 213 -0.14 25.02 -22.36
N GLY A 214 0.31 26.28 -22.34
CA GLY A 214 1.65 26.67 -22.81
C GLY A 214 1.77 27.03 -24.30
N LYS A 215 0.75 26.74 -25.13
CA LYS A 215 0.73 27.16 -26.56
C LYS A 215 0.58 28.67 -26.74
N ASP A 216 -0.28 29.30 -25.96
CA ASP A 216 -0.59 30.74 -26.09
C ASP A 216 0.37 31.64 -25.29
N ALA A 217 0.88 31.15 -24.15
CA ALA A 217 1.64 31.94 -23.18
C ALA A 217 3.17 31.73 -23.24
N GLY A 218 3.62 30.74 -24.01
CA GLY A 218 5.01 30.26 -24.03
C GLY A 218 5.30 29.25 -22.92
N THR A 219 6.60 28.91 -22.78
CA THR A 219 7.07 27.84 -21.90
C THR A 219 6.57 27.98 -20.46
N HIS A 220 6.21 26.89 -19.78
CA HIS A 220 5.89 26.93 -18.34
C HIS A 220 7.11 27.24 -17.48
N GLN A 221 6.96 27.23 -16.14
CA GLN A 221 8.09 27.35 -15.22
C GLN A 221 9.18 26.32 -15.59
N ASP A 222 10.44 26.75 -15.64
CA ASP A 222 11.60 25.91 -15.95
C ASP A 222 11.53 25.12 -17.27
N ARG A 223 10.74 25.60 -18.24
CA ARG A 223 10.46 24.88 -19.51
C ARG A 223 9.80 23.51 -19.31
N TRP A 224 9.11 23.34 -18.18
CA TRP A 224 8.35 22.14 -17.89
C TRP A 224 7.28 21.89 -18.97
N ASN A 225 7.14 20.63 -19.37
CA ASN A 225 6.09 20.17 -20.26
C ASN A 225 5.09 19.32 -19.46
N PRO A 226 3.88 19.83 -19.15
CA PRO A 226 2.88 19.09 -18.38
C PRO A 226 2.27 17.91 -19.17
N TYR A 227 2.62 17.76 -20.44
CA TYR A 227 2.18 16.65 -21.29
C TYR A 227 3.18 15.49 -21.36
N GLU A 228 4.36 15.64 -20.76
CA GLU A 228 5.39 14.61 -20.76
C GLU A 228 5.17 13.61 -19.62
N GLY A 229 5.26 12.30 -19.92
CA GLY A 229 5.12 11.26 -18.90
C GLY A 229 3.70 11.05 -18.39
N LEU A 230 2.68 11.54 -19.11
CA LEU A 230 1.29 11.31 -18.77
C LEU A 230 0.88 9.84 -18.96
N PRO A 231 -0.11 9.34 -18.20
CA PRO A 231 -0.61 7.98 -18.37
C PRO A 231 -1.17 7.73 -19.78
N GLU A 232 -0.85 6.56 -20.36
CA GLU A 232 -1.30 6.22 -21.73
C GLU A 232 -2.83 6.29 -21.88
N HIS A 233 -3.57 5.95 -20.83
CA HIS A 233 -5.04 5.96 -20.83
C HIS A 233 -5.66 7.37 -20.85
N TRP A 234 -4.87 8.44 -20.70
CA TRP A 234 -5.33 9.83 -20.90
C TRP A 234 -5.33 10.23 -22.37
N ASN A 235 -4.74 9.41 -23.24
CA ASN A 235 -4.87 9.54 -24.69
C ASN A 235 -5.97 8.60 -25.17
N HIS A 236 -7.13 9.17 -25.50
CA HIS A 236 -8.31 8.40 -25.88
C HIS A 236 -8.25 7.91 -27.35
N GLY A 237 -7.35 8.48 -28.16
CA GLY A 237 -7.12 8.06 -29.54
C GLY A 237 -8.33 8.21 -30.48
N ASP A 238 -9.27 9.06 -30.12
CA ASP A 238 -10.55 9.30 -30.79
C ASP A 238 -10.56 10.51 -31.75
#